data_AF-A0AAU0Q0B0-F1
#
_entry.id   AF-A0AAU0Q0B0-F1
#
_cell.length_a   1.000
_cell.length_b   1.000
_cell.length_c   1.000
_cell.angle_alpha   90.00
_cell.angle_beta   90.00
_cell.angle_gamma   90.00
#
_symmetry.space_group_name_H-M   'P 1'
#
loop_
_entity.id
_entity.type
_entity.pdbx_description
1 polymer ?
#
loop_
_entity_poly.entity_id
_entity_poly.type
_entity_poly.pdbx_seq_one_letter_code
_entity_poly.pdbx_strand_id
1 'polypeptide(L)'
;MFKELRDLHPMAVSILIVTAVSSWMLTLSLGLTIVGAQASGTDAGEQFAAIGGLQIALTCLSVILCAPSVVRLAIRQDSRRVALWQVIGASPRQARWRYVLLASLSSLLGSLLGAFLGYISWPVFTDLVRRTGFLLTPGLGSESINIGALLSGPLSSFGVVLLATFFGSAGMSKIDPVQAVAEIPEQRGKTGFLRLLVSIAIVGGIAIGYIAIANTSPVSKPDTLSGLISAYWGAALGLLLAYGISDKVLVRPVVRLVGALFSFTKSDSWFIAKTSACRRSIVSTSVITPLVVAASSVGSVFGMVAQTKNVSVALGQSEEELQVSPPGQIILVFGLPVIIAASSAIVSVYLTSRLRNHDITLLEVLGAQPSTIRAAAVCESLIYYLSATVIALLILAVNAFVMGKVLAAGPVPHASPVWFGSETFILLTASFILLSISIIVPTMRSSSELSTATLTR
;
A
#
# COMPACT_ATOMS: atom_id res chain seq x y z
N MET A 1 -5.49 32.16 6.33
CA MET A 1 -6.18 30.85 6.42
C MET A 1 -7.03 30.51 5.19
N PHE A 2 -8.15 31.17 4.87
CA PHE A 2 -9.02 30.77 3.73
C PHE A 2 -8.33 30.78 2.34
N LYS A 3 -7.49 31.78 2.06
CA LYS A 3 -6.71 31.84 0.80
C LYS A 3 -5.66 30.72 0.73
N GLU A 4 -5.00 30.42 1.85
CA GLU A 4 -4.00 29.34 1.95
C GLU A 4 -4.65 27.96 1.83
N LEU A 5 -5.87 27.77 2.35
CA LEU A 5 -6.63 26.54 2.21
C LEU A 5 -7.06 26.28 0.76
N ARG A 6 -7.42 27.36 0.04
CA ARG A 6 -7.66 27.30 -1.42
C ARG A 6 -6.38 26.97 -2.18
N ASP A 7 -5.25 27.52 -1.76
CA ASP A 7 -3.95 27.30 -2.41
C ASP A 7 -3.35 25.92 -2.06
N LEU A 8 -3.75 25.26 -0.97
CA LEU A 8 -3.32 23.88 -0.63
C LEU A 8 -4.46 22.87 -0.76
N HIS A 9 -5.53 23.23 -1.46
CA HIS A 9 -6.71 22.40 -1.63
C HIS A 9 -6.41 20.95 -2.09
N PRO A 10 -5.54 20.71 -3.10
CA PRO A 10 -5.25 19.34 -3.54
C PRO A 10 -4.64 18.47 -2.44
N MET A 11 -3.75 19.03 -1.63
CA MET A 11 -3.13 18.35 -0.50
C MET A 11 -4.13 18.12 0.63
N ALA A 12 -4.91 19.14 0.99
CA ALA A 12 -5.91 19.04 2.05
C ALA A 12 -6.93 17.95 1.75
N VAL A 13 -7.45 17.90 0.51
CA VAL A 13 -8.39 16.87 0.06
C VAL A 13 -7.74 15.48 0.04
N SER A 14 -6.50 15.37 -0.47
CA SER A 14 -5.79 14.09 -0.56
C SER A 14 -5.52 13.49 0.82
N ILE A 15 -5.03 14.31 1.76
CA ILE A 15 -4.78 13.90 3.14
C ILE A 15 -6.09 13.54 3.83
N LEU A 16 -7.14 14.36 3.66
CA LEU A 16 -8.46 14.08 4.24
C LEU A 16 -9.00 12.73 3.76
N ILE A 17 -8.99 12.46 2.46
CA ILE A 17 -9.50 11.20 1.88
C ILE A 17 -8.72 10.01 2.41
N VAL A 18 -7.38 10.05 2.37
CA VAL A 18 -6.55 8.93 2.81
C VAL A 18 -6.70 8.67 4.30
N THR A 19 -6.73 9.72 5.14
CA THR A 19 -6.95 9.54 6.57
C THR A 19 -8.37 9.04 6.87
N ALA A 20 -9.39 9.50 6.13
CA ALA A 20 -10.77 9.06 6.29
C ALA A 20 -10.95 7.58 5.95
N VAL A 21 -10.43 7.13 4.79
CA VAL A 21 -10.49 5.72 4.41
C VAL A 21 -9.68 4.87 5.38
N SER A 22 -8.48 5.30 5.76
CA SER A 22 -7.63 4.57 6.72
C SER A 22 -8.32 4.44 8.09
N SER A 23 -8.91 5.52 8.59
CA SER A 23 -9.65 5.56 9.85
C SER A 23 -10.89 4.66 9.80
N TRP A 24 -11.66 4.74 8.72
CA TRP A 24 -12.84 3.90 8.50
C TRP A 24 -12.49 2.41 8.52
N MET A 25 -11.54 1.99 7.69
CA MET A 25 -11.14 0.59 7.56
C MET A 25 -10.50 0.05 8.85
N LEU A 26 -9.65 0.84 9.52
CA LEU A 26 -9.07 0.43 10.81
C LEU A 26 -10.14 0.28 11.89
N THR A 27 -11.12 1.19 11.95
CA THR A 27 -12.22 1.13 12.91
C THR A 27 -13.03 -0.15 12.76
N LEU A 28 -13.36 -0.55 11.53
CA LEU A 28 -14.06 -1.81 11.26
C LEU A 28 -13.23 -3.04 11.64
N SER A 29 -11.94 -3.05 11.28
CA SER A 29 -11.04 -4.16 11.59
C SER A 29 -10.79 -4.33 13.10
N LEU A 30 -10.63 -3.21 13.82
CA LEU A 30 -10.51 -3.18 15.28
C LEU A 30 -11.81 -3.64 15.96
N GLY A 31 -12.96 -3.22 15.42
CA GLY A 31 -14.27 -3.67 15.91
C GLY A 31 -14.38 -5.19 15.87
N LEU A 32 -14.04 -5.82 14.74
CA LEU A 32 -14.07 -7.28 14.61
C LEU A 32 -13.11 -7.97 15.59
N THR A 33 -11.89 -7.45 15.70
CA THR A 33 -10.86 -7.99 16.60
C THR A 33 -11.29 -7.93 18.06
N ILE A 34 -11.92 -6.82 18.48
CA ILE A 34 -12.42 -6.64 19.84
C ILE A 34 -13.59 -7.58 20.12
N VAL A 35 -14.50 -7.80 19.16
CA VAL A 35 -15.58 -8.79 19.34
C VAL A 35 -15.01 -10.20 19.55
N GLY A 36 -13.98 -10.59 18.79
CA GLY A 36 -13.27 -11.86 19.01
C GLY A 36 -12.63 -11.95 20.40
N ALA A 37 -11.94 -10.88 20.81
CA ALA A 37 -11.31 -10.81 22.13
C ALA A 37 -12.33 -10.85 23.29
N GLN A 38 -13.52 -10.28 23.12
CA GLN A 38 -14.59 -10.31 24.12
C GLN A 38 -15.25 -11.68 24.27
N ALA A 39 -15.17 -12.52 23.24
CA ALA A 39 -15.66 -13.90 23.25
C ALA A 39 -14.57 -14.92 23.60
N SER A 40 -13.45 -14.48 24.21
CA SER A 40 -12.33 -15.34 24.58
C SER A 40 -12.79 -16.52 25.45
N GLY A 41 -12.43 -17.75 25.06
CA GLY A 41 -12.85 -18.98 25.73
C GLY A 41 -14.00 -19.72 25.04
N THR A 42 -14.47 -19.25 23.89
CA THR A 42 -15.36 -19.99 22.98
C THR A 42 -14.64 -20.27 21.67
N ASP A 43 -14.94 -21.40 21.03
CA ASP A 43 -14.37 -21.76 19.70
C ASP A 43 -14.63 -20.66 18.67
N ALA A 44 -15.80 -20.01 18.76
CA ALA A 44 -16.16 -18.87 17.93
C ALA A 44 -15.26 -17.64 18.19
N GLY A 45 -14.96 -17.34 19.45
CA GLY A 45 -14.07 -16.25 19.85
C GLY A 45 -12.64 -16.46 19.36
N GLU A 46 -12.13 -17.69 19.42
CA GLU A 46 -10.80 -18.02 18.90
C GLU A 46 -10.70 -17.84 17.38
N GLN A 47 -11.73 -18.27 16.63
CA GLN A 47 -11.80 -18.03 15.19
C GLN A 47 -11.81 -16.54 14.84
N PHE A 48 -12.64 -15.74 15.53
CA PHE A 48 -12.68 -14.29 15.32
C PHE A 48 -11.39 -13.58 15.76
N ALA A 49 -10.75 -14.03 16.84
CA ALA A 49 -9.48 -13.47 17.29
C ALA A 49 -8.35 -13.73 16.28
N ALA A 50 -8.27 -14.93 15.72
CA ALA A 50 -7.26 -15.29 14.71
C ALA A 50 -7.46 -14.49 13.40
N ILE A 51 -8.70 -14.44 12.90
CA ILE A 51 -9.03 -13.79 11.63
C ILE A 51 -9.03 -12.28 11.76
N GLY A 52 -9.59 -11.75 12.85
CA GLY A 52 -9.51 -10.33 13.20
C GLY A 52 -8.06 -9.87 13.38
N GLY A 53 -7.23 -10.68 14.05
CA GLY A 53 -5.80 -10.45 14.22
C GLY A 53 -5.03 -10.37 12.90
N LEU A 54 -5.31 -11.28 11.95
CA LEU A 54 -4.72 -11.23 10.62
C LEU A 54 -5.20 -10.00 9.82
N GLN A 55 -6.51 -9.73 9.84
CA GLN A 55 -7.12 -8.62 9.12
C GLN A 55 -6.58 -7.27 9.64
N ILE A 56 -6.48 -7.08 10.96
CA ILE A 56 -5.95 -5.84 11.54
C ILE A 56 -4.47 -5.67 11.24
N ALA A 57 -3.68 -6.75 11.25
CA ALA A 57 -2.26 -6.68 10.92
C ALA A 57 -2.04 -6.21 9.47
N LEU A 58 -2.78 -6.79 8.51
CA LEU A 58 -2.75 -6.36 7.10
C LEU A 58 -3.25 -4.92 6.95
N THR A 59 -4.34 -4.56 7.62
CA THR A 59 -4.93 -3.20 7.55
C THR A 59 -3.99 -2.14 8.10
N CYS A 60 -3.38 -2.39 9.28
CA CYS A 60 -2.36 -1.53 9.87
C CYS A 60 -1.17 -1.36 8.94
N LEU A 61 -0.69 -2.46 8.34
CA LEU A 61 0.43 -2.42 7.43
C LEU A 61 0.10 -1.62 6.16
N SER A 62 -1.12 -1.76 5.61
CA SER A 62 -1.61 -0.91 4.53
C SER A 62 -1.58 0.57 4.90
N VAL A 63 -2.05 0.96 6.09
CA VAL A 63 -2.00 2.37 6.53
C VAL A 63 -0.56 2.87 6.66
N ILE A 64 0.31 2.09 7.30
CA ILE A 64 1.71 2.45 7.53
C ILE A 64 2.50 2.60 6.23
N LEU A 65 2.17 1.85 5.17
CA LEU A 65 2.89 1.92 3.90
C LEU A 65 2.25 2.86 2.88
N CYS A 66 0.93 2.90 2.81
CA CYS A 66 0.20 3.68 1.80
C CYS A 66 0.04 5.15 2.21
N ALA A 67 -0.29 5.45 3.48
CA ALA A 67 -0.54 6.82 3.89
C ALA A 67 0.72 7.71 3.79
N PRO A 68 1.91 7.28 4.24
CA PRO A 68 3.13 8.06 4.04
C PRO A 68 3.50 8.23 2.56
N SER A 69 3.15 7.26 1.71
CA SER A 69 3.37 7.36 0.26
C SER A 69 2.59 8.53 -0.36
N VAL A 70 1.34 8.73 0.04
CA VAL A 70 0.52 9.86 -0.39
C VAL A 70 1.02 11.18 0.20
N VAL A 71 1.35 11.20 1.50
CA VAL A 71 1.86 12.41 2.17
C VAL A 71 3.16 12.90 1.51
N ARG A 72 4.07 12.00 1.15
CA ARG A 72 5.31 12.35 0.43
C ARG A 72 5.01 13.02 -0.91
N LEU A 73 4.00 12.55 -1.62
CA LEU A 73 3.61 13.09 -2.91
C LEU A 73 2.93 14.46 -2.76
N ALA A 74 2.08 14.63 -1.75
CA ALA A 74 1.47 15.92 -1.43
C ALA A 74 2.54 16.97 -1.07
N ILE A 75 3.51 16.61 -0.21
CA ILE A 75 4.64 17.47 0.14
C ILE A 75 5.43 17.88 -1.11
N ARG A 76 5.65 16.94 -2.05
CA ARG A 76 6.34 17.22 -3.30
C ARG A 76 5.55 18.17 -4.20
N GLN A 77 4.23 17.99 -4.31
CA GLN A 77 3.39 18.87 -5.10
C GLN A 77 3.41 20.31 -4.56
N ASP A 78 3.46 20.46 -3.24
CA ASP A 78 3.38 21.77 -2.59
C ASP A 78 4.75 22.39 -2.27
N SER A 79 5.86 21.68 -2.50
CA SER A 79 7.20 22.17 -2.15
C SER A 79 7.51 23.53 -2.79
N ARG A 80 7.09 23.74 -4.04
CA ARG A 80 7.25 25.03 -4.74
C ARG A 80 6.45 26.15 -4.06
N ARG A 81 5.20 25.88 -3.68
CA ARG A 81 4.33 26.87 -3.03
C ARG A 81 4.87 27.24 -1.64
N VAL A 82 5.34 26.25 -0.89
CA VAL A 82 5.97 26.45 0.41
C VAL A 82 7.29 27.23 0.28
N ALA A 83 8.06 26.99 -0.79
CA ALA A 83 9.27 27.77 -1.08
C ALA A 83 8.96 29.23 -1.43
N LEU A 84 7.87 29.52 -2.15
CA LEU A 84 7.44 30.90 -2.41
C LEU A 84 7.13 31.66 -1.12
N TRP A 85 6.61 31.01 -0.08
CA TRP A 85 6.45 31.65 1.23
C TRP A 85 7.80 32.07 1.84
N GLN A 86 8.86 31.30 1.59
CA GLN A 86 10.21 31.65 2.06
C GLN A 86 10.79 32.83 1.27
N VAL A 87 10.52 32.92 -0.03
CA VAL A 87 10.90 34.09 -0.86
C VAL A 87 10.23 35.37 -0.39
N ILE A 88 8.98 35.29 0.07
CA ILE A 88 8.22 36.43 0.63
C ILE A 88 8.69 36.78 2.07
N GLY A 89 9.67 36.07 2.62
CA GLY A 89 10.29 36.37 3.92
C GLY A 89 9.81 35.51 5.08
N ALA A 90 8.99 34.47 4.86
CA ALA A 90 8.66 33.52 5.92
C ALA A 90 9.87 32.64 6.27
N SER A 91 10.16 32.45 7.56
CA SER A 91 11.25 31.54 7.94
C SER A 91 10.93 30.08 7.54
N PRO A 92 11.92 29.26 7.19
CA PRO A 92 11.71 27.85 6.80
C PRO A 92 10.97 27.03 7.88
N ARG A 93 11.19 27.36 9.17
CA ARG A 93 10.49 26.74 10.29
C ARG A 93 9.01 27.12 10.34
N GLN A 94 8.67 28.39 10.14
CA GLN A 94 7.28 28.85 10.10
C GLN A 94 6.53 28.25 8.92
N ALA A 95 7.12 28.24 7.72
CA ALA A 95 6.52 27.64 6.53
C ALA A 95 6.23 26.15 6.73
N ARG A 96 7.19 25.39 7.30
CA ARG A 96 7.01 23.98 7.65
C ARG A 96 5.89 23.78 8.68
N TRP A 97 5.90 24.52 9.77
CA TRP A 97 4.88 24.39 10.82
C TRP A 97 3.48 24.70 10.30
N ARG A 98 3.33 25.73 9.46
CA ARG A 98 2.05 26.06 8.81
C ARG A 98 1.55 24.90 7.95
N TYR A 99 2.44 24.30 7.15
CA TYR A 99 2.10 23.14 6.32
C TYR A 99 1.67 21.93 7.19
N VAL A 100 2.45 21.60 8.22
CA VAL A 100 2.14 20.49 9.14
C VAL A 100 0.81 20.74 9.86
N LEU A 101 0.54 21.96 10.29
CA LEU A 101 -0.70 22.32 10.96
C LEU A 101 -1.91 22.14 10.03
N LEU A 102 -1.84 22.65 8.80
CA LEU A 102 -2.91 22.46 7.81
C LEU A 102 -3.12 20.97 7.48
N ALA A 103 -2.04 20.22 7.26
CA ALA A 103 -2.10 18.77 7.05
C ALA A 103 -2.77 18.05 8.22
N SER A 104 -2.40 18.42 9.44
CA SER A 104 -2.93 17.82 10.66
C SER A 104 -4.42 18.14 10.85
N LEU A 105 -4.87 19.35 10.51
CA LEU A 105 -6.29 19.70 10.55
C LEU A 105 -7.09 18.89 9.51
N SER A 106 -6.58 18.77 8.27
CA SER A 106 -7.19 17.92 7.25
C SER A 106 -7.22 16.45 7.65
N SER A 107 -6.15 15.96 8.28
CA SER A 107 -6.07 14.60 8.80
C SER A 107 -7.01 14.38 9.97
N LEU A 108 -7.17 15.36 10.88
CA LEU A 108 -8.09 15.27 12.00
C LEU A 108 -9.55 15.19 11.50
N LEU A 109 -9.93 16.08 10.59
CA LEU A 109 -11.25 16.04 9.94
C LEU A 109 -11.47 14.73 9.19
N GLY A 110 -10.48 14.25 8.45
CA GLY A 110 -10.52 12.95 7.79
C GLY A 110 -10.71 11.81 8.80
N SER A 111 -9.98 11.81 9.91
CA SER A 111 -10.08 10.77 10.94
C SER A 111 -11.46 10.72 11.59
N LEU A 112 -12.06 11.88 11.89
CA LEU A 112 -13.42 12.00 12.43
C LEU A 112 -14.47 11.54 11.43
N LEU A 113 -14.31 11.92 10.15
CA LEU A 113 -15.19 11.45 9.08
C LEU A 113 -15.10 9.93 8.92
N GLY A 114 -13.89 9.37 8.96
CA GLY A 114 -13.67 7.92 8.92
C GLY A 114 -14.28 7.19 10.12
N ALA A 115 -14.21 7.78 11.32
CA ALA A 115 -14.86 7.25 12.52
C ALA A 115 -16.38 7.19 12.34
N PHE A 116 -16.96 8.27 11.83
CA PHE A 116 -18.38 8.38 11.55
C PHE A 116 -18.84 7.37 10.49
N LEU A 117 -18.08 7.22 9.40
CA LEU A 117 -18.34 6.19 8.39
C LEU A 117 -18.21 4.77 8.97
N GLY A 118 -17.22 4.52 9.83
CA GLY A 118 -17.06 3.26 10.56
C GLY A 118 -18.27 2.93 11.43
N TYR A 119 -18.78 3.93 12.17
CA TYR A 119 -19.99 3.80 12.99
C TYR A 119 -21.23 3.45 12.14
N ILE A 120 -21.46 4.18 11.05
CA ILE A 120 -22.63 3.96 10.18
C ILE A 120 -22.56 2.63 9.42
N SER A 121 -21.37 2.24 8.96
CA SER A 121 -21.19 1.02 8.19
C SER A 121 -21.12 -0.25 9.04
N TRP A 122 -20.98 -0.12 10.37
CA TRP A 122 -20.85 -1.26 11.28
C TRP A 122 -21.98 -2.29 11.15
N PRO A 123 -23.28 -1.93 11.12
CA PRO A 123 -24.36 -2.92 10.98
C PRO A 123 -24.32 -3.68 9.64
N VAL A 124 -23.97 -2.99 8.56
CA VAL A 124 -23.83 -3.60 7.23
C VAL A 124 -22.61 -4.52 7.20
N PHE A 125 -21.52 -4.11 7.84
CA PHE A 125 -20.30 -4.91 7.95
C PHE A 125 -20.54 -6.17 8.79
N THR A 126 -21.23 -6.09 9.92
CA THR A 126 -21.56 -7.26 10.75
C THR A 126 -22.53 -8.21 10.06
N ASP A 127 -23.50 -7.70 9.28
CA ASP A 127 -24.36 -8.55 8.43
C ASP A 127 -23.54 -9.28 7.36
N LEU A 128 -22.60 -8.59 6.72
CA LEU A 128 -21.66 -9.22 5.78
C LEU A 128 -20.86 -10.33 6.46
N VAL A 129 -20.33 -10.09 7.67
CA VAL A 129 -19.59 -11.08 8.45
C VAL A 129 -20.47 -12.29 8.76
N ARG A 130 -21.73 -12.10 9.17
CA ARG A 130 -22.68 -13.20 9.44
C ARG A 130 -22.90 -14.09 8.21
N ARG A 131 -22.96 -13.50 7.01
CA ARG A 131 -23.14 -14.23 5.74
C ARG A 131 -21.92 -15.05 5.33
N THR A 132 -20.75 -14.82 5.93
CA THR A 132 -19.52 -15.60 5.62
C THR A 132 -19.46 -16.97 6.30
N GLY A 133 -20.45 -17.32 7.12
CA GLY A 133 -20.55 -18.64 7.76
C GLY A 133 -19.74 -18.81 9.04
N PHE A 134 -19.34 -17.72 9.71
CA PHE A 134 -18.71 -17.79 11.03
C PHE A 134 -19.67 -18.29 12.11
N LEU A 135 -19.12 -18.95 13.13
CA LEU A 135 -19.84 -19.29 14.35
C LEU A 135 -20.37 -18.00 15.00
N LEU A 136 -21.67 -17.94 15.29
CA LEU A 136 -22.28 -16.72 15.82
C LEU A 136 -21.83 -16.45 17.25
N THR A 137 -21.20 -15.30 17.47
CA THR A 137 -20.89 -14.78 18.82
C THR A 137 -21.91 -13.72 19.25
N PRO A 138 -22.34 -13.67 20.53
CA PRO A 138 -23.27 -12.66 21.05
C PRO A 138 -22.80 -11.22 20.81
N GLY A 139 -21.48 -10.97 20.83
CA GLY A 139 -20.89 -9.64 20.59
C GLY A 139 -21.01 -9.13 19.14
N LEU A 140 -21.27 -10.02 18.17
CA LEU A 140 -21.58 -9.63 16.79
C LEU A 140 -23.05 -9.16 16.65
N GLY A 141 -23.86 -9.38 17.69
CA GLY A 141 -25.26 -9.00 17.80
C GLY A 141 -25.51 -7.55 18.21
N SER A 142 -24.50 -6.84 18.72
CA SER A 142 -24.67 -5.44 19.14
C SER A 142 -24.79 -4.53 17.93
N GLU A 143 -25.85 -3.71 17.91
CA GLU A 143 -26.06 -2.71 16.85
C GLU A 143 -24.97 -1.62 16.86
N SER A 144 -24.32 -1.40 18.00
CA SER A 144 -23.25 -0.42 18.18
C SER A 144 -21.86 -1.05 18.15
N ILE A 145 -20.94 -0.35 17.50
CA ILE A 145 -19.51 -0.65 17.52
C ILE A 145 -18.92 -0.30 18.90
N ASN A 146 -17.93 -1.08 19.36
CA ASN A 146 -17.24 -0.80 20.60
C ASN A 146 -16.55 0.57 20.57
N ILE A 147 -16.71 1.35 21.64
CA ILE A 147 -16.08 2.68 21.82
C ILE A 147 -14.56 2.59 21.65
N GLY A 148 -13.94 1.50 22.10
CA GLY A 148 -12.51 1.24 21.94
C GLY A 148 -12.08 1.23 20.47
N ALA A 149 -12.83 0.58 19.58
CA ALA A 149 -12.57 0.59 18.14
C ALA A 149 -12.78 1.99 17.54
N LEU A 150 -13.86 2.67 17.96
CA LEU A 150 -14.24 3.99 17.48
C LEU A 150 -13.22 5.08 17.84
N LEU A 151 -12.45 4.90 18.92
CA LEU A 151 -11.37 5.82 19.31
C LEU A 151 -10.01 5.41 18.74
N SER A 152 -9.67 4.12 18.79
CA SER A 152 -8.33 3.64 18.40
C SER A 152 -8.09 3.68 16.88
N GLY A 153 -9.11 3.41 16.05
CA GLY A 153 -9.01 3.48 14.59
C GLY A 153 -8.66 4.89 14.09
N PRO A 154 -9.42 5.93 14.48
CA PRO A 154 -9.11 7.31 14.11
C PRO A 154 -7.79 7.82 14.69
N LEU A 155 -7.49 7.48 15.95
CA LEU A 155 -6.27 7.94 16.61
C LEU A 155 -5.01 7.36 15.95
N SER A 156 -5.03 6.08 15.59
CA SER A 156 -3.91 5.43 14.88
C SER A 156 -3.74 5.98 13.46
N SER A 157 -4.83 6.12 12.69
CA SER A 157 -4.79 6.73 11.36
C SER A 157 -4.25 8.16 11.38
N PHE A 158 -4.78 8.99 12.28
CA PHE A 158 -4.30 10.36 12.49
C PHE A 158 -2.82 10.38 12.89
N GLY A 159 -2.42 9.52 13.84
CA GLY A 159 -1.04 9.40 14.30
C GLY A 159 -0.06 9.06 13.17
N VAL A 160 -0.39 8.08 12.33
CA VAL A 160 0.46 7.69 11.19
C VAL A 160 0.63 8.84 10.21
N VAL A 161 -0.46 9.52 9.83
CA VAL A 161 -0.40 10.66 8.88
C VAL A 161 0.30 11.86 9.48
N LEU A 162 0.09 12.14 10.77
CA LEU A 162 0.76 13.21 11.50
C LEU A 162 2.28 12.97 11.52
N LEU A 163 2.72 11.77 11.89
CA LEU A 163 4.13 11.40 11.92
C LEU A 163 4.73 11.44 10.50
N ALA A 164 4.03 10.91 9.50
CA ALA A 164 4.46 10.96 8.10
C ALA A 164 4.65 12.40 7.60
N THR A 165 3.72 13.29 7.95
CA THR A 165 3.79 14.71 7.60
C THR A 165 4.91 15.42 8.35
N PHE A 166 5.03 15.16 9.66
CA PHE A 166 6.04 15.79 10.50
C PHE A 166 7.45 15.41 10.06
N PHE A 167 7.75 14.12 9.88
CA PHE A 167 9.05 13.66 9.42
C PHE A 167 9.29 13.94 7.93
N GLY A 168 8.26 13.83 7.09
CA GLY A 168 8.35 14.09 5.66
C GLY A 168 8.63 15.56 5.34
N SER A 169 8.05 16.48 6.10
CA SER A 169 8.23 17.93 5.92
C SER A 169 9.59 18.45 6.39
N ALA A 170 10.38 17.64 7.12
CA ALA A 170 11.72 18.03 7.56
C ALA A 170 12.67 18.33 6.39
N GLY A 171 12.42 17.74 5.21
CA GLY A 171 13.17 18.06 3.99
C GLY A 171 12.89 19.47 3.47
N MET A 172 11.70 20.03 3.72
CA MET A 172 11.29 21.32 3.16
C MET A 172 12.07 22.51 3.74
N SER A 173 12.66 22.37 4.93
CA SER A 173 13.47 23.43 5.53
C SER A 173 14.91 23.48 5.01
N LYS A 174 15.33 22.50 4.20
CA LYS A 174 16.69 22.40 3.65
C LYS A 174 16.77 22.72 2.16
N ILE A 175 15.63 22.88 1.49
CA ILE A 175 15.61 23.24 0.07
C ILE A 175 15.86 24.75 0.01
N ASP A 176 16.98 25.13 -0.59
CA ASP A 176 17.26 26.53 -0.88
C ASP A 176 16.11 27.09 -1.74
N PRO A 177 15.47 28.22 -1.35
CA PRO A 177 14.39 28.84 -2.11
C PRO A 177 14.72 28.99 -3.60
N VAL A 178 15.99 29.26 -3.92
CA VAL A 178 16.47 29.40 -5.31
C VAL A 178 16.44 28.06 -6.05
N GLN A 179 16.83 26.96 -5.40
CA GLN A 179 16.77 25.61 -5.97
C GLN A 179 15.33 25.09 -6.11
N ALA A 180 14.44 25.47 -5.19
CA ALA A 180 13.02 25.15 -5.27
C ALA A 180 12.30 25.86 -6.43
N VAL A 181 12.78 27.06 -6.80
CA VAL A 181 12.28 27.83 -7.95
C VAL A 181 12.97 27.38 -9.25
N ALA A 182 14.24 26.96 -9.19
CA ALA A 182 15.03 26.53 -10.36
C ALA A 182 14.77 25.08 -10.82
N GLU A 183 13.84 24.35 -10.19
CA GLU A 183 13.39 23.01 -10.59
C GLU A 183 14.53 21.99 -10.84
N ILE A 184 15.56 21.99 -9.98
CA ILE A 184 16.68 21.06 -10.09
C ILE A 184 16.15 19.60 -9.98
N PRO A 185 16.58 18.68 -10.87
CA PRO A 185 16.14 17.28 -10.85
C PRO A 185 16.35 16.64 -9.47
N GLU A 186 15.42 15.76 -9.06
CA GLU A 186 15.40 15.13 -7.73
C GLU A 186 16.81 14.71 -7.28
N GLN A 187 17.35 15.38 -6.26
CA GLN A 187 18.56 14.90 -5.62
C GLN A 187 18.25 13.55 -4.95
N ARG A 188 19.16 12.60 -5.17
CA ARG A 188 19.11 11.23 -4.64
C ARG A 188 18.78 11.28 -3.14
N GLY A 189 17.56 10.89 -2.78
CA GLY A 189 17.20 10.69 -1.38
C GLY A 189 18.06 9.57 -0.82
N LYS A 190 19.09 9.90 -0.04
CA LYS A 190 19.89 8.90 0.68
C LYS A 190 18.93 8.14 1.60
N THR A 191 18.85 6.82 1.45
CA THR A 191 18.20 5.98 2.46
C THR A 191 19.07 6.03 3.70
N GLY A 192 18.48 6.46 4.82
CA GLY A 192 19.21 6.50 6.08
C GLY A 192 19.73 5.11 6.40
N PHE A 193 21.02 4.99 6.71
CA PHE A 193 21.68 3.72 7.06
C PHE A 193 20.89 2.92 8.09
N LEU A 194 20.31 3.59 9.08
CA LEU A 194 19.45 2.99 10.10
C LEU A 194 18.22 2.26 9.52
N ARG A 195 17.57 2.80 8.48
CA ARG A 195 16.42 2.14 7.85
C ARG A 195 16.82 0.86 7.13
N LEU A 196 17.99 0.87 6.50
CA LEU A 196 18.54 -0.32 5.86
C LEU A 196 18.88 -1.38 6.92
N LEU A 197 19.51 -0.99 8.02
CA LEU A 197 19.83 -1.90 9.13
C LEU A 197 18.55 -2.52 9.72
N VAL A 198 17.50 -1.72 9.97
CA VAL A 198 16.20 -2.23 10.46
C VAL A 198 15.57 -3.19 9.46
N SER A 199 15.61 -2.90 8.16
CA SER A 199 15.11 -3.81 7.12
C SER A 199 15.87 -5.14 7.11
N ILE A 200 17.20 -5.11 7.20
CA ILE A 200 18.05 -6.31 7.30
C ILE A 200 17.75 -7.08 8.58
N ALA A 201 17.54 -6.40 9.71
CA ALA A 201 17.20 -7.03 10.98
C ALA A 201 15.85 -7.75 10.93
N ILE A 202 14.84 -7.17 10.27
CA ILE A 202 13.54 -7.83 10.06
C ILE A 202 13.71 -9.08 9.20
N VAL A 203 14.42 -8.99 8.08
CA VAL A 203 14.68 -10.15 7.21
C VAL A 203 15.48 -11.22 7.95
N GLY A 204 16.47 -10.83 8.75
CA GLY A 204 17.25 -11.74 9.59
C GLY A 204 16.40 -12.43 10.65
N GLY A 205 15.49 -11.71 11.32
CA GLY A 205 14.53 -12.27 12.27
C GLY A 205 13.60 -13.30 11.63
N ILE A 206 13.11 -13.02 10.42
CA ILE A 206 12.30 -13.97 9.64
C ILE A 206 13.12 -15.22 9.28
N ALA A 207 14.37 -15.05 8.86
CA ALA A 207 15.27 -16.18 8.55
C ALA A 207 15.53 -17.05 9.79
N ILE A 208 15.75 -16.45 10.96
CA ILE A 208 15.87 -17.17 12.24
C ILE A 208 14.58 -17.94 12.55
N GLY A 209 13.41 -17.31 12.35
CA GLY A 209 12.12 -17.98 12.51
C GLY A 209 11.97 -19.20 11.59
N TYR A 210 12.38 -19.08 10.33
CA TYR A 210 12.38 -20.19 9.39
C TYR A 210 13.32 -21.33 9.78
N ILE A 211 14.51 -21.01 10.29
CA ILE A 211 15.45 -22.01 10.81
C ILE A 211 14.86 -22.73 12.02
N ALA A 212 14.17 -22.01 12.91
CA ALA A 212 13.50 -22.61 14.06
C ALA A 212 12.40 -23.59 13.64
N ILE A 213 11.57 -23.23 12.65
CA ILE A 213 10.55 -24.12 12.10
C ILE A 213 11.19 -25.36 11.46
N ALA A 214 12.28 -25.20 10.71
CA ALA A 214 12.95 -26.32 10.04
C ALA A 214 13.52 -27.35 11.03
N ASN A 215 13.93 -26.90 12.22
CA ASN A 215 14.44 -27.76 13.29
C ASN A 215 13.35 -28.37 14.17
N THR A 216 12.08 -28.12 13.88
CA THR A 216 10.97 -28.70 14.65
C THR A 216 10.77 -30.16 14.25
N SER A 217 10.68 -31.06 15.24
CA SER A 217 10.42 -32.48 15.00
C SER A 217 9.07 -32.69 14.29
N PRO A 218 8.88 -33.82 13.57
CA PRO A 218 7.62 -34.12 12.88
C PRO A 218 6.41 -33.97 13.80
N VAL A 219 5.45 -33.14 13.38
CA VAL A 219 4.30 -32.77 14.21
C VAL A 219 3.06 -33.54 13.75
N SER A 220 2.47 -34.33 14.65
CA SER A 220 1.19 -35.01 14.43
C SER A 220 0.00 -34.29 15.08
N LYS A 221 0.25 -33.29 15.94
CA LYS A 221 -0.80 -32.54 16.65
C LYS A 221 -1.33 -31.35 15.81
N PRO A 222 -2.65 -31.24 15.58
CA PRO A 222 -3.24 -30.17 14.77
C PRO A 222 -2.93 -28.74 15.27
N ASP A 223 -2.94 -28.52 16.59
CA ASP A 223 -2.78 -27.18 17.17
C ASP A 223 -1.39 -26.60 16.92
N THR A 224 -0.36 -27.45 17.09
CA THR A 224 1.02 -27.06 16.87
C THR A 224 1.28 -26.79 15.38
N LEU A 225 0.64 -27.56 14.50
CA LEU A 225 0.70 -27.37 13.05
C LEU A 225 0.02 -26.06 12.62
N SER A 226 -1.14 -25.72 13.19
CA SER A 226 -1.84 -24.45 12.95
C SER A 226 -0.97 -23.23 13.33
N GLY A 227 -0.25 -23.32 14.45
CA GLY A 227 0.71 -22.29 14.86
C GLY A 227 1.89 -22.13 13.89
N LEU A 228 2.43 -23.24 13.36
CA LEU A 228 3.51 -23.20 12.37
C LEU A 228 3.04 -22.66 11.01
N ILE A 229 1.84 -23.02 10.58
CA ILE A 229 1.22 -22.48 9.36
C ILE A 229 0.94 -20.98 9.53
N SER A 230 0.55 -20.54 10.73
CA SER A 230 0.36 -19.11 11.04
C SER A 230 1.65 -18.29 10.90
N ALA A 231 2.83 -18.91 10.99
CA ALA A 231 4.09 -18.22 10.69
C ALA A 231 4.18 -17.76 9.21
N TYR A 232 3.40 -18.35 8.30
CA TYR A 232 3.37 -17.99 6.87
C TYR A 232 2.99 -16.53 6.67
N TRP A 233 1.90 -16.08 7.31
CA TRP A 233 1.43 -14.70 7.16
C TRP A 233 2.30 -13.73 7.96
N GLY A 234 2.80 -14.14 9.13
CA GLY A 234 3.75 -13.34 9.91
C GLY A 234 5.03 -13.03 9.11
N ALA A 235 5.59 -14.03 8.43
CA ALA A 235 6.74 -13.85 7.55
C ALA A 235 6.40 -12.99 6.32
N ALA A 236 5.24 -13.19 5.69
CA ALA A 236 4.81 -12.37 4.57
C ALA A 236 4.64 -10.88 4.95
N LEU A 237 4.00 -10.59 6.09
CA LEU A 237 3.87 -9.25 6.64
C LEU A 237 5.24 -8.64 6.96
N GLY A 238 6.13 -9.44 7.57
CA GLY A 238 7.50 -9.01 7.86
C GLY A 238 8.29 -8.63 6.60
N LEU A 239 8.20 -9.44 5.54
CA LEU A 239 8.81 -9.14 4.24
C LEU A 239 8.22 -7.88 3.60
N LEU A 240 6.89 -7.70 3.69
CA LEU A 240 6.21 -6.53 3.17
C LEU A 240 6.59 -5.25 3.96
N LEU A 241 6.76 -5.36 5.28
CA LEU A 241 7.27 -4.28 6.13
C LEU A 241 8.73 -3.95 5.79
N ALA A 242 9.57 -4.97 5.60
CA ALA A 242 10.96 -4.81 5.18
C ALA A 242 11.05 -4.09 3.82
N TYR A 243 10.18 -4.43 2.87
CA TYR A 243 10.01 -3.72 1.60
C TYR A 243 9.63 -2.26 1.85
N GLY A 244 8.59 -1.99 2.65
CA GLY A 244 8.11 -0.64 2.91
C GLY A 244 9.16 0.30 3.52
N ILE A 245 10.03 -0.24 4.39
CA ILE A 245 11.15 0.52 4.99
C ILE A 245 12.28 0.79 3.97
N SER A 246 12.43 -0.11 2.99
CA SER A 246 13.49 -0.08 1.97
C SER A 246 13.00 0.27 0.56
N ASP A 247 11.78 0.81 0.44
CA ASP A 247 11.07 1.10 -0.81
C ASP A 247 11.95 1.85 -1.84
N LYS A 248 12.68 2.87 -1.39
CA LYS A 248 13.60 3.66 -2.22
C LYS A 248 14.79 2.86 -2.76
N VAL A 249 15.27 1.85 -2.04
CA VAL A 249 16.39 0.99 -2.47
C VAL A 249 15.90 -0.02 -3.49
N LEU A 250 14.69 -0.56 -3.31
CA LEU A 250 14.14 -1.65 -4.13
C LEU A 250 13.45 -1.17 -5.40
N VAL A 251 12.64 -0.11 -5.34
CA VAL A 251 11.82 0.33 -6.48
C VAL A 251 12.69 0.79 -7.65
N ARG A 252 13.75 1.56 -7.39
CA ARG A 252 14.60 2.10 -8.46
C ARG A 252 15.33 1.04 -9.30
N PRO A 253 16.04 0.05 -8.74
CA PRO A 253 16.68 -0.99 -9.55
C PRO A 253 15.65 -1.83 -10.30
N VAL A 254 14.48 -2.10 -9.71
CA VAL A 254 13.40 -2.82 -10.39
C VAL A 254 12.87 -2.01 -11.58
N VAL A 255 12.57 -0.73 -11.41
CA VAL A 255 12.14 0.16 -12.51
C VAL A 255 13.19 0.22 -13.62
N ARG A 256 14.49 0.24 -13.27
CA ARG A 256 15.58 0.20 -14.26
C ARG A 256 15.65 -1.14 -15.00
N LEU A 257 15.52 -2.25 -14.28
CA LEU A 257 15.51 -3.60 -14.81
C LEU A 257 14.35 -3.77 -15.79
N VAL A 258 13.12 -3.46 -15.34
CA VAL A 258 11.91 -3.50 -16.17
C VAL A 258 12.07 -2.58 -17.39
N GLY A 259 12.57 -1.37 -17.20
CA GLY A 259 12.85 -0.44 -18.30
C GLY A 259 13.94 -0.90 -19.28
N ALA A 260 14.76 -1.89 -18.92
CA ALA A 260 15.81 -2.46 -19.76
C ALA A 260 15.41 -3.79 -20.42
N LEU A 261 14.57 -4.59 -19.76
CA LEU A 261 14.23 -5.95 -20.20
C LEU A 261 13.34 -5.99 -21.45
N PHE A 262 12.48 -4.98 -21.64
CA PHE A 262 11.54 -4.95 -22.76
C PHE A 262 12.13 -4.28 -24.02
N SER A 263 11.94 -4.93 -25.17
CA SER A 263 12.50 -4.56 -26.49
C SER A 263 11.92 -3.26 -27.10
N PHE A 264 11.04 -2.55 -26.40
CA PHE A 264 10.56 -1.23 -26.82
C PHE A 264 11.61 -0.13 -26.64
N THR A 265 12.84 -0.46 -26.21
CA THR A 265 13.97 0.45 -26.02
C THR A 265 14.32 1.31 -27.24
N LYS A 266 13.90 0.93 -28.45
CA LYS A 266 14.06 1.73 -29.67
C LYS A 266 12.96 2.77 -29.91
N SER A 267 11.87 2.75 -29.13
CA SER A 267 10.78 3.72 -29.23
C SER A 267 11.08 4.93 -28.35
N ASP A 268 10.97 6.13 -28.92
CA ASP A 268 11.13 7.40 -28.20
C ASP A 268 10.20 7.49 -26.99
N SER A 269 8.96 6.98 -27.12
CA SER A 269 7.98 6.94 -26.03
C SER A 269 8.42 6.08 -24.85
N TRP A 270 9.04 4.92 -25.11
CA TRP A 270 9.58 4.07 -24.05
C TRP A 270 10.80 4.70 -23.38
N PHE A 271 11.68 5.34 -24.17
CA PHE A 271 12.84 6.04 -23.65
C PHE A 271 12.44 7.20 -22.73
N ILE A 272 11.45 8.01 -23.13
CA ILE A 272 10.87 9.08 -22.33
C ILE A 272 10.25 8.51 -21.04
N ALA A 273 9.44 7.46 -21.15
CA ALA A 273 8.80 6.82 -20.01
C ALA A 273 9.81 6.27 -18.99
N LYS A 274 10.82 5.52 -19.47
CA LYS A 274 11.88 4.94 -18.64
C LYS A 274 12.68 6.02 -17.92
N THR A 275 13.09 7.06 -18.65
CA THR A 275 13.90 8.14 -18.07
C THR A 275 13.08 8.95 -17.06
N SER A 276 11.81 9.20 -17.33
CA SER A 276 10.86 9.81 -16.37
C SER A 276 10.75 8.97 -15.09
N ALA A 277 10.40 7.69 -15.23
CA ALA A 277 10.24 6.76 -14.10
C ALA A 277 11.54 6.60 -13.28
N CYS A 278 12.70 6.56 -13.93
CA CYS A 278 14.00 6.45 -13.24
C CYS A 278 14.43 7.72 -12.51
N ARG A 279 14.01 8.90 -12.98
CA ARG A 279 14.34 10.20 -12.39
C ARG A 279 13.37 10.57 -11.26
N ARG A 280 12.11 10.13 -11.31
CA ARG A 280 11.06 10.51 -10.35
C ARG A 280 10.88 9.47 -9.26
N SER A 281 11.95 9.21 -8.52
CA SER A 281 11.98 8.20 -7.45
C SER A 281 10.82 8.34 -6.46
N ILE A 282 10.46 9.56 -6.05
CA ILE A 282 9.36 9.78 -5.11
C ILE A 282 8.02 9.38 -5.73
N VAL A 283 7.68 9.87 -6.92
CA VAL A 283 6.43 9.53 -7.61
C VAL A 283 6.33 8.03 -7.87
N SER A 284 7.39 7.41 -8.40
CA SER A 284 7.37 5.98 -8.69
C SER A 284 7.19 5.15 -7.41
N THR A 285 7.90 5.46 -6.33
CA THR A 285 7.69 4.76 -5.05
C THR A 285 6.29 4.97 -4.48
N SER A 286 5.72 6.18 -4.60
CA SER A 286 4.39 6.50 -4.09
C SER A 286 3.26 5.81 -4.86
N VAL A 287 3.42 5.59 -6.16
CA VAL A 287 2.45 4.88 -7.00
C VAL A 287 2.61 3.36 -6.89
N ILE A 288 3.85 2.86 -6.84
CA ILE A 288 4.14 1.41 -6.80
C ILE A 288 3.79 0.79 -5.44
N THR A 289 4.03 1.51 -4.33
CA THR A 289 3.88 0.94 -2.98
C THR A 289 2.45 0.46 -2.68
N PRO A 290 1.38 1.24 -2.91
CA PRO A 290 0.02 0.74 -2.69
C PRO A 290 -0.32 -0.50 -3.54
N LEU A 291 0.17 -0.56 -4.78
CA LEU A 291 -0.04 -1.73 -5.65
C LEU A 291 0.63 -2.99 -5.09
N VAL A 292 1.88 -2.85 -4.63
CA VAL A 292 2.62 -3.95 -4.00
C VAL A 292 1.89 -4.41 -2.73
N VAL A 293 1.40 -3.49 -1.91
CA VAL A 293 0.65 -3.80 -0.69
C VAL A 293 -0.63 -4.55 -1.00
N ALA A 294 -1.43 -4.10 -1.97
CA ALA A 294 -2.66 -4.78 -2.37
C ALA A 294 -2.39 -6.20 -2.87
N ALA A 295 -1.47 -6.35 -3.83
CA ALA A 295 -1.12 -7.64 -4.41
C ALA A 295 -0.51 -8.60 -3.38
N SER A 296 0.40 -8.11 -2.53
CA SER A 296 1.02 -8.93 -1.49
C SER A 296 0.03 -9.32 -0.41
N SER A 297 -0.91 -8.44 -0.03
CA SER A 297 -1.95 -8.77 0.96
C SER A 297 -2.81 -9.94 0.47
N VAL A 298 -3.29 -9.87 -0.76
CA VAL A 298 -4.13 -10.92 -1.36
C VAL A 298 -3.33 -12.20 -1.57
N GLY A 299 -2.15 -12.11 -2.18
CA GLY A 299 -1.30 -13.26 -2.43
C GLY A 299 -0.82 -13.95 -1.15
N SER A 300 -0.68 -13.23 -0.04
CA SER A 300 -0.32 -13.81 1.25
C SER A 300 -1.47 -14.64 1.82
N VAL A 301 -2.72 -14.15 1.72
CA VAL A 301 -3.89 -14.90 2.19
C VAL A 301 -4.13 -16.13 1.33
N PHE A 302 -4.14 -15.99 0.00
CA PHE A 302 -4.32 -17.14 -0.90
C PHE A 302 -3.15 -18.13 -0.85
N GLY A 303 -1.93 -17.64 -0.74
CA GLY A 303 -0.75 -18.49 -0.57
C GLY A 303 -0.80 -19.30 0.73
N MET A 304 -1.31 -18.71 1.82
CA MET A 304 -1.55 -19.43 3.07
C MET A 304 -2.61 -20.52 2.89
N VAL A 305 -3.76 -20.20 2.29
CA VAL A 305 -4.82 -21.20 2.03
C VAL A 305 -4.28 -22.36 1.20
N ALA A 306 -3.50 -22.07 0.16
CA ALA A 306 -2.89 -23.08 -0.69
C ALA A 306 -1.84 -23.92 0.07
N GLN A 307 -1.04 -23.28 0.94
CA GLN A 307 -0.05 -23.98 1.76
C GLN A 307 -0.73 -24.87 2.82
N THR A 308 -1.79 -24.40 3.47
CA THR A 308 -2.59 -25.19 4.41
C THR A 308 -3.16 -26.42 3.72
N LYS A 309 -3.77 -26.25 2.54
CA LYS A 309 -4.30 -27.37 1.74
C LYS A 309 -3.23 -28.43 1.49
N ASN A 310 -2.05 -28.01 1.03
CA ASN A 310 -0.94 -28.89 0.71
C ASN A 310 -0.37 -29.61 1.94
N VAL A 311 -0.25 -28.93 3.08
CA VAL A 311 0.18 -29.56 4.33
C VAL A 311 -0.82 -30.62 4.79
N SER A 312 -2.12 -30.31 4.73
CA SER A 312 -3.16 -31.25 5.12
C SER A 312 -3.20 -32.50 4.23
N VAL A 313 -3.06 -32.33 2.91
CA VAL A 313 -2.93 -33.47 1.97
C VAL A 313 -1.66 -34.27 2.25
N ALA A 314 -0.53 -33.61 2.54
CA ALA A 314 0.73 -34.28 2.90
C ALA A 314 0.65 -35.08 4.20
N LEU A 315 -0.30 -34.78 5.08
CA LEU A 315 -0.62 -35.53 6.29
C LEU A 315 -1.64 -36.65 6.07
N GLY A 316 -2.09 -36.87 4.83
CA GLY A 316 -3.01 -37.94 4.45
C GLY A 316 -4.50 -37.60 4.62
N GLN A 317 -4.86 -36.32 4.82
CA GLN A 317 -6.27 -35.91 4.80
C GLN A 317 -6.81 -35.92 3.36
N SER A 318 -8.02 -36.45 3.17
CA SER A 318 -8.71 -36.45 1.88
C SER A 318 -9.03 -35.01 1.45
N GLU A 319 -8.91 -34.69 0.16
CA GLU A 319 -9.24 -33.36 -0.35
C GLU A 319 -10.70 -32.95 -0.07
N GLU A 320 -11.60 -33.92 0.07
CA GLU A 320 -13.03 -33.72 0.35
C GLU A 320 -13.31 -33.35 1.81
N GLU A 321 -12.40 -33.68 2.74
CA GLU A 321 -12.53 -33.37 4.18
C GLU A 321 -11.88 -32.03 4.55
N LEU A 322 -11.24 -31.36 3.59
CA LEU A 322 -10.57 -30.09 3.83
C LEU A 322 -11.59 -28.97 4.03
N GLN A 323 -11.64 -28.44 5.25
CA GLN A 323 -12.31 -27.16 5.52
C GLN A 323 -11.52 -26.01 4.89
N VAL A 324 -11.74 -25.78 3.59
CA VAL A 324 -11.28 -24.56 2.94
C VAL A 324 -12.17 -23.42 3.41
N SER A 325 -11.57 -22.36 3.97
CA SER A 325 -12.32 -21.17 4.39
C SER A 325 -13.24 -20.69 3.25
N PRO A 326 -14.55 -20.49 3.50
CA PRO A 326 -15.47 -19.98 2.49
C PRO A 326 -14.93 -18.71 1.82
N PRO A 327 -15.16 -18.50 0.50
CA PRO A 327 -14.65 -17.34 -0.23
C PRO A 327 -14.98 -15.99 0.43
N GLY A 328 -16.14 -15.91 1.10
CA GLY A 328 -16.54 -14.72 1.88
C GLY A 328 -15.59 -14.38 3.03
N GLN A 329 -15.05 -15.38 3.74
CA GLN A 329 -14.10 -15.16 4.83
C GLN A 329 -12.76 -14.64 4.31
N ILE A 330 -12.31 -15.18 3.17
CA ILE A 330 -11.05 -14.77 2.53
C ILE A 330 -11.16 -13.30 2.07
N ILE A 331 -12.25 -12.93 1.41
CA ILE A 331 -12.53 -11.55 0.97
C ILE A 331 -12.56 -10.59 2.16
N LEU A 332 -13.13 -11.02 3.28
CA LEU A 332 -13.20 -10.20 4.49
C LEU A 332 -11.80 -9.88 5.02
N VAL A 333 -10.87 -10.83 5.02
CA VAL A 333 -9.49 -10.65 5.52
C VAL A 333 -8.70 -9.62 4.71
N PHE A 334 -8.70 -9.71 3.38
CA PHE A 334 -7.89 -8.80 2.54
C PHE A 334 -8.67 -7.60 2.00
N GLY A 335 -10.00 -7.54 2.13
CA GLY A 335 -10.82 -6.48 1.54
C GLY A 335 -10.48 -5.09 2.08
N LEU A 336 -10.41 -4.94 3.40
CA LEU A 336 -10.06 -3.67 4.06
C LEU A 336 -8.67 -3.13 3.65
N PRO A 337 -7.56 -3.90 3.73
CA PRO A 337 -6.24 -3.41 3.31
C PRO A 337 -6.18 -3.08 1.80
N VAL A 338 -6.93 -3.80 0.95
CA VAL A 338 -7.02 -3.50 -0.49
C VAL A 338 -7.76 -2.19 -0.75
N ILE A 339 -8.84 -1.88 -0.02
CA ILE A 339 -9.54 -0.59 -0.14
C ILE A 339 -8.62 0.59 0.21
N ILE A 340 -7.80 0.46 1.26
CA ILE A 340 -6.80 1.48 1.65
C ILE A 340 -5.75 1.64 0.55
N ALA A 341 -5.23 0.53 0.02
CA ALA A 341 -4.25 0.54 -1.05
C ALA A 341 -4.81 1.17 -2.34
N ALA A 342 -6.03 0.79 -2.74
CA ALA A 342 -6.70 1.30 -3.92
C ALA A 342 -6.99 2.81 -3.81
N SER A 343 -7.55 3.26 -2.69
CA SER A 343 -7.78 4.69 -2.43
C SER A 343 -6.47 5.50 -2.44
N SER A 344 -5.41 4.97 -1.83
CA SER A 344 -4.09 5.61 -1.83
C SER A 344 -3.46 5.66 -3.22
N ALA A 345 -3.66 4.64 -4.06
CA ALA A 345 -3.24 4.66 -5.45
C ALA A 345 -4.00 5.73 -6.25
N ILE A 346 -5.33 5.81 -6.11
CA ILE A 346 -6.17 6.82 -6.77
C ILE A 346 -5.73 8.24 -6.39
N VAL A 347 -5.55 8.50 -5.08
CA VAL A 347 -5.10 9.80 -4.58
C VAL A 347 -3.68 10.10 -5.07
N SER A 348 -2.80 9.10 -5.13
CA SER A 348 -1.45 9.28 -5.67
C SER A 348 -1.48 9.67 -7.15
N VAL A 349 -2.36 9.08 -7.95
CA VAL A 349 -2.48 9.48 -9.36
C VAL A 349 -3.09 10.88 -9.50
N TYR A 350 -4.07 11.23 -8.68
CA TYR A 350 -4.64 12.59 -8.64
C TYR A 350 -3.56 13.66 -8.40
N LEU A 351 -2.70 13.46 -7.39
CA LEU A 351 -1.59 14.37 -7.09
C LEU A 351 -0.53 14.38 -8.21
N THR A 352 -0.25 13.23 -8.83
CA THR A 352 0.74 13.10 -9.91
C THR A 352 0.29 13.78 -11.21
N SER A 353 -1.01 13.76 -11.51
CA SER A 353 -1.59 14.35 -12.72
C SER A 353 -1.19 15.82 -12.91
N ARG A 354 -1.16 16.60 -11.83
CA ARG A 354 -0.75 18.02 -11.89
C ARG A 354 0.72 18.23 -12.21
N LEU A 355 1.60 17.40 -11.63
CA LEU A 355 3.04 17.43 -11.96
C LEU A 355 3.24 17.13 -13.44
N ARG A 356 2.42 16.24 -13.97
CA ARG A 356 2.54 15.76 -15.34
C ARG A 356 2.11 16.75 -16.40
N ASN A 357 1.14 17.62 -16.14
CA ASN A 357 0.75 18.67 -17.10
C ASN A 357 1.95 19.58 -17.42
N HIS A 358 2.77 19.93 -16.44
CA HIS A 358 3.98 20.74 -16.66
C HIS A 358 5.00 20.03 -17.56
N ASP A 359 5.24 18.73 -17.30
CA ASP A 359 6.18 17.95 -18.10
C ASP A 359 5.71 17.76 -19.54
N ILE A 360 4.40 17.59 -19.74
CA ILE A 360 3.79 17.50 -21.07
C ILE A 360 4.04 18.81 -21.83
N THR A 361 3.75 19.96 -21.22
CA THR A 361 4.00 21.26 -21.84
C THR A 361 5.48 21.44 -22.19
N LEU A 362 6.40 21.02 -21.31
CA LEU A 362 7.83 21.12 -21.57
C LEU A 362 8.26 20.20 -22.73
N LEU A 363 7.73 18.98 -22.81
CA LEU A 363 7.98 18.07 -23.93
C LEU A 363 7.42 18.61 -25.25
N GLU A 364 6.23 19.21 -25.24
CA GLU A 364 5.62 19.84 -26.41
C GLU A 364 6.44 21.05 -26.89
N VAL A 365 6.92 21.90 -25.98
CA VAL A 365 7.80 23.04 -26.31
C VAL A 365 9.13 22.57 -26.90
N LEU A 366 9.64 21.41 -26.47
CA LEU A 366 10.83 20.78 -27.05
C LEU A 366 10.54 20.07 -28.40
N GLY A 367 9.32 20.14 -28.92
CA GLY A 367 8.93 19.59 -30.21
C GLY A 367 8.45 18.14 -30.19
N ALA A 368 8.14 17.57 -29.02
CA ALA A 368 7.61 16.22 -28.94
C ALA A 368 6.18 16.15 -29.49
N GLN A 369 5.90 15.17 -30.36
CA GLN A 369 4.58 14.98 -30.94
C GLN A 369 3.55 14.51 -29.89
N PRO A 370 2.29 14.98 -29.92
CA PRO A 370 1.25 14.56 -28.97
C PRO A 370 0.96 13.04 -28.97
N SER A 371 1.22 12.35 -30.07
CA SER A 371 1.18 10.88 -30.15
C SER A 371 2.26 10.23 -29.29
N THR A 372 3.50 10.72 -29.38
CA THR A 372 4.66 10.25 -28.60
C THR A 372 4.45 10.45 -27.11
N ILE A 373 3.86 11.58 -26.70
CA ILE A 373 3.54 11.89 -25.30
C ILE A 373 2.45 10.94 -24.76
N ARG A 374 1.39 10.69 -25.55
CA ARG A 374 0.34 9.74 -25.17
C ARG A 374 0.87 8.32 -25.05
N ALA A 375 1.70 7.88 -26.00
CA ALA A 375 2.33 6.57 -25.94
C ALA A 375 3.34 6.45 -24.77
N ALA A 376 4.06 7.54 -24.43
CA ALA A 376 4.97 7.55 -23.29
C ALA A 376 4.21 7.38 -21.96
N ALA A 377 3.01 7.94 -21.83
CA ALA A 377 2.17 7.72 -20.66
C ALA A 377 1.74 6.26 -20.48
N VAL A 378 1.37 5.57 -21.57
CA VAL A 378 1.06 4.13 -21.54
C VAL A 378 2.30 3.31 -21.18
N CYS A 379 3.46 3.68 -21.72
CA CYS A 379 4.72 3.02 -21.37
C CYS A 379 5.07 3.22 -19.88
N GLU A 380 4.83 4.42 -19.33
CA GLU A 380 5.07 4.73 -17.92
C GLU A 380 4.14 3.92 -17.00
N SER A 381 2.84 3.83 -17.33
CA SER A 381 1.91 2.98 -16.57
C SER A 381 2.33 1.52 -16.57
N LEU A 382 2.79 1.01 -17.72
CA LEU A 382 3.29 -0.36 -17.86
C LEU A 382 4.55 -0.58 -17.01
N ILE A 383 5.49 0.36 -16.98
CA ILE A 383 6.70 0.28 -16.13
C ILE A 383 6.31 0.22 -14.65
N TYR A 384 5.38 1.06 -14.18
CA TYR A 384 4.94 1.04 -12.78
C TYR A 384 4.23 -0.25 -12.42
N TYR A 385 3.36 -0.74 -13.30
CA TYR A 385 2.67 -2.02 -13.12
C TYR A 385 3.65 -3.19 -13.03
N LEU A 386 4.51 -3.36 -14.05
CA LEU A 386 5.48 -4.45 -14.07
C LEU A 386 6.45 -4.38 -12.89
N SER A 387 6.84 -3.18 -12.47
CA SER A 387 7.69 -3.01 -11.28
C SER A 387 6.98 -3.44 -10.00
N ALA A 388 5.70 -3.07 -9.84
CA ALA A 388 4.89 -3.51 -8.71
C ALA A 388 4.69 -5.03 -8.71
N THR A 389 4.40 -5.61 -9.89
CA THR A 389 4.25 -7.06 -10.06
C THR A 389 5.54 -7.79 -9.72
N VAL A 390 6.70 -7.38 -10.23
CA VAL A 390 7.99 -8.02 -9.91
C VAL A 390 8.27 -7.99 -8.42
N ILE A 391 8.04 -6.86 -7.75
CA ILE A 391 8.27 -6.73 -6.30
C ILE A 391 7.30 -7.62 -5.50
N ALA A 392 6.01 -7.57 -5.82
CA ALA A 392 5.00 -8.37 -5.13
C ALA A 392 5.25 -9.88 -5.33
N LEU A 393 5.53 -10.30 -6.57
CA LEU A 393 5.87 -11.69 -6.88
C LEU A 393 7.14 -12.11 -6.16
N LEU A 394 8.17 -11.26 -6.04
CA LEU A 394 9.39 -11.59 -5.30
C LEU A 394 9.10 -11.83 -3.81
N ILE A 395 8.32 -10.96 -3.17
CA ILE A 395 7.92 -11.12 -1.75
C ILE A 395 7.17 -12.45 -1.57
N LEU A 396 6.16 -12.70 -2.41
CA LEU A 396 5.32 -13.89 -2.32
C LEU A 396 6.09 -15.17 -2.67
N ALA A 397 6.91 -15.15 -3.71
CA ALA A 397 7.73 -16.27 -4.15
C ALA A 397 8.74 -16.70 -3.09
N VAL A 398 9.45 -15.74 -2.49
CA VAL A 398 10.40 -16.02 -1.41
C VAL A 398 9.67 -16.64 -0.22
N ASN A 399 8.53 -16.07 0.18
CA ASN A 399 7.76 -16.59 1.30
C ASN A 399 7.25 -18.02 1.06
N ALA A 400 6.62 -18.26 -0.09
CA ALA A 400 6.08 -19.55 -0.48
C ALA A 400 7.18 -20.62 -0.62
N PHE A 401 8.29 -20.28 -1.29
CA PHE A 401 9.39 -21.20 -1.51
C PHE A 401 10.07 -21.61 -0.21
N VAL A 402 10.44 -20.63 0.63
CA VAL A 402 11.13 -20.88 1.90
C VAL A 402 10.24 -21.65 2.84
N MET A 403 8.96 -21.24 3.01
CA MET A 403 8.05 -21.96 3.90
C MET A 403 7.86 -23.40 3.46
N GLY A 404 7.62 -23.66 2.17
CA GLY A 404 7.47 -25.03 1.66
C GLY A 404 8.69 -25.90 1.94
N LYS A 405 9.89 -25.36 1.75
CA LYS A 405 11.15 -26.09 2.04
C LYS A 405 11.38 -26.32 3.52
N VAL A 406 11.05 -25.35 4.34
CA VAL A 406 11.20 -25.41 5.80
C VAL A 406 10.23 -26.42 6.42
N LEU A 407 8.98 -26.45 5.95
CA LEU A 407 8.00 -27.45 6.37
C LEU A 407 8.42 -28.86 5.95
N ALA A 408 8.93 -29.02 4.73
CA ALA A 408 9.48 -30.28 4.21
C ALA A 408 10.70 -30.79 5.01
N ALA A 409 11.52 -29.87 5.55
CA ALA A 409 12.73 -30.24 6.27
C ALA A 409 12.48 -30.72 7.70
N GLY A 410 11.40 -30.27 8.34
CA GLY A 410 11.11 -30.57 9.74
C GLY A 410 9.71 -31.14 9.96
N PRO A 411 8.71 -30.29 10.18
CA PRO A 411 7.43 -30.70 10.75
C PRO A 411 6.58 -31.58 9.82
N VAL A 412 6.70 -31.45 8.50
CA VAL A 412 5.88 -32.18 7.51
C VAL A 412 6.74 -32.63 6.31
N PRO A 413 7.41 -33.79 6.39
CA PRO A 413 8.42 -34.23 5.40
C PRO A 413 7.92 -34.35 3.95
N HIS A 414 6.61 -34.53 3.74
CA HIS A 414 6.01 -34.67 2.42
C HIS A 414 5.44 -33.35 1.85
N ALA A 415 5.52 -32.25 2.59
CA ALA A 415 5.06 -30.97 2.09
C ALA A 415 5.97 -30.45 0.96
N SER A 416 5.38 -29.85 -0.08
CA SER A 416 6.12 -29.13 -1.12
C SER A 416 5.88 -27.61 -1.07
N PRO A 417 6.72 -26.79 -1.71
CA PRO A 417 6.39 -25.40 -1.98
C PRO A 417 5.15 -25.28 -2.85
N VAL A 418 4.19 -24.45 -2.44
CA VAL A 418 2.97 -24.14 -3.20
C VAL A 418 3.02 -22.70 -3.67
N TRP A 419 2.75 -22.50 -4.95
CA TRP A 419 2.70 -21.17 -5.53
C TRP A 419 1.33 -20.52 -5.30
N PHE A 420 1.32 -19.19 -5.22
CA PHE A 420 0.11 -18.39 -5.07
C PHE A 420 -0.81 -18.52 -6.30
N GLY A 421 -2.12 -18.44 -6.06
CA GLY A 421 -3.14 -18.65 -7.10
C GLY A 421 -3.35 -17.49 -8.07
N SER A 422 -4.21 -17.73 -9.07
CA SER A 422 -4.54 -16.78 -10.15
C SER A 422 -5.18 -15.47 -9.67
N GLU A 423 -5.72 -15.44 -8.45
CA GLU A 423 -6.44 -14.31 -7.86
C GLU A 423 -5.53 -13.09 -7.67
N THR A 424 -4.26 -13.32 -7.33
CA THR A 424 -3.25 -12.26 -7.22
C THR A 424 -3.07 -11.54 -8.56
N PHE A 425 -3.08 -12.29 -9.67
CA PHE A 425 -2.95 -11.75 -11.02
C PHE A 425 -4.21 -10.99 -11.46
N ILE A 426 -5.40 -11.42 -11.05
CA ILE A 426 -6.66 -10.71 -11.32
C ILE A 426 -6.63 -9.32 -10.70
N LEU A 427 -6.24 -9.21 -9.43
CA LEU A 427 -6.15 -7.93 -8.72
C LEU A 427 -5.05 -7.02 -9.25
N LEU A 428 -3.90 -7.58 -9.62
CA LEU A 428 -2.85 -6.85 -10.33
C LEU A 428 -3.37 -6.29 -11.66
N THR A 429 -4.10 -7.09 -12.43
CA THR A 429 -4.69 -6.66 -13.72
C THR A 429 -5.74 -5.57 -13.52
N ALA A 430 -6.65 -5.72 -12.54
CA ALA A 430 -7.62 -4.68 -12.20
C ALA A 430 -6.93 -3.37 -11.79
N SER A 431 -5.86 -3.47 -10.99
CA SER A 431 -5.05 -2.32 -10.58
C SER A 431 -4.33 -1.66 -11.74
N PHE A 432 -3.85 -2.45 -12.71
CA PHE A 432 -3.27 -1.93 -13.95
C PHE A 432 -4.27 -1.15 -14.79
N ILE A 433 -5.50 -1.67 -14.92
CA ILE A 433 -6.57 -0.98 -15.66
C ILE A 433 -6.85 0.37 -15.00
N LEU A 434 -7.06 0.40 -13.68
CA LEU A 434 -7.30 1.63 -12.93
C LEU A 434 -6.14 2.63 -13.04
N LEU A 435 -4.91 2.16 -12.89
CA LEU A 435 -3.72 2.99 -13.02
C LEU A 435 -3.56 3.53 -14.44
N SER A 436 -3.78 2.70 -15.45
CA SER A 436 -3.72 3.10 -16.85
C SER A 436 -4.78 4.14 -17.17
N ILE A 437 -6.02 3.96 -16.75
CA ILE A 437 -7.09 4.97 -16.92
C ILE A 437 -6.68 6.28 -16.25
N SER A 438 -6.22 6.21 -15.00
CA SER A 438 -5.88 7.39 -14.20
C SER A 438 -4.67 8.15 -14.73
N ILE A 439 -3.75 7.46 -15.41
CA ILE A 439 -2.61 8.06 -16.10
C ILE A 439 -3.06 8.58 -17.48
N ILE A 440 -3.66 7.75 -18.32
CA ILE A 440 -3.91 8.06 -19.74
C ILE A 440 -4.95 9.19 -19.88
N VAL A 441 -6.07 9.15 -19.14
CA VAL A 441 -7.18 10.10 -19.32
C VAL A 441 -6.76 11.55 -19.10
N PRO A 442 -6.06 11.93 -18.01
CA PRO A 442 -5.56 13.29 -17.85
C PRO A 442 -4.59 13.72 -18.96
N THR A 443 -3.74 12.80 -19.45
CA THR A 443 -2.84 13.12 -20.57
C THR A 443 -3.62 13.44 -21.83
N MET A 444 -4.64 12.64 -22.14
CA MET A 444 -5.42 12.83 -23.36
C MET A 444 -6.10 14.19 -23.32
N ARG A 445 -6.72 14.56 -22.19
CA ARG A 445 -7.36 15.87 -21.99
C ARG A 445 -6.37 17.03 -22.13
N SER A 446 -5.21 16.94 -21.47
CA SER A 446 -4.17 17.99 -21.56
C SER A 446 -3.65 18.15 -22.98
N SER A 447 -3.35 17.04 -23.68
CA SER A 447 -2.86 17.10 -25.07
C SER A 447 -3.90 17.65 -26.05
N SER A 448 -5.19 17.41 -25.83
CA SER A 448 -6.26 17.95 -26.69
C SER A 448 -6.48 19.43 -26.49
N GLU A 449 -6.46 19.92 -25.24
CA GLU A 449 -6.66 21.35 -24.94
C GLU A 449 -5.54 22.22 -25.54
N LEU A 450 -4.30 21.75 -25.47
CA LEU A 450 -3.15 22.44 -26.07
C LEU A 450 -3.19 22.42 -27.60
N SER A 451 -3.54 21.29 -28.23
CA SER A 451 -3.70 21.21 -29.69
C SER A 451 -4.72 22.23 -30.22
N THR A 452 -5.82 22.46 -29.47
CA THR A 452 -6.82 23.47 -29.85
C THR A 452 -6.31 24.92 -29.69
N ALA A 453 -5.42 25.17 -28.73
CA ALA A 453 -4.82 26.49 -28.53
C ALA A 453 -3.75 26.83 -29.59
N THR A 454 -3.03 25.83 -30.10
CA THR A 454 -2.08 26.01 -31.22
C THR A 454 -2.75 26.17 -32.59
N LEU A 455 -3.97 25.66 -32.79
CA LEU A 455 -4.73 25.84 -34.04
C LEU A 455 -5.46 27.18 -34.12
N THR A 456 -5.54 27.92 -33.01
CA THR A 456 -6.22 29.22 -32.90
C THR A 456 -5.24 30.41 -32.87
N ARG A 457 -3.94 30.15 -32.99
CA ARG A 457 -2.89 31.13 -33.28
C ARG A 457 -2.36 30.91 -34.69
#